data_AF-A0AAD4VPN5-F1
#
_entry.id   AF-A0AAD4VPN5-F1
#
_cell.length_a   1.000
_cell.length_b   1.000
_cell.length_c   1.000
_cell.angle_alpha   90.00
_cell.angle_beta   90.00
_cell.angle_gamma   90.00
#
_symmetry.space_group_name_H-M   'P 1'
#
loop_
_entity.id
_entity.type
_entity.pdbx_description
1 polymer ?
#
loop_
_entity_poly.entity_id
_entity_poly.type
_entity_poly.pdbx_seq_one_letter_code
_entity_poly.pdbx_strand_id
1 'polypeptide(L)'
;MEVTGNLFYANCATTKKKINGEWYIDNGCSNHMTGNVDLLVDVRTNMAGKVQMPIGALINVAGMGSLVIDTTRRRKYIREVMYLPGLRENMLSVWKMDEHGCFLMFGEGMCKVFDSSSMNCLIIKVPMKKNMCYPLSLLAENQLVMKASITHCTWTWHKRLGHLYFRGLKQLRDKDMVHGLPQLVEQSGVCKGF
;
A
#
# COMPACT_ATOMS: atom_id res chain seq x y z
N MET A 1 -34.97 15.22 -13.81
CA MET A 1 -33.53 15.50 -13.72
C MET A 1 -32.80 14.21 -14.05
N GLU A 2 -32.35 14.09 -15.28
CA GLU A 2 -31.55 12.94 -15.75
C GLU A 2 -30.13 13.09 -15.19
N VAL A 3 -29.68 12.07 -14.45
CA VAL A 3 -28.26 11.94 -14.11
C VAL A 3 -27.62 11.19 -15.27
N THR A 4 -26.96 11.93 -16.16
CA THR A 4 -26.12 11.38 -17.22
C THR A 4 -24.90 10.71 -16.58
N GLY A 5 -25.03 9.41 -16.31
CA GLY A 5 -23.91 8.57 -15.92
C GLY A 5 -22.96 8.41 -17.10
N ASN A 6 -21.85 9.15 -17.10
CA ASN A 6 -20.75 8.90 -18.01
C ASN A 6 -20.06 7.58 -17.60
N LEU A 7 -20.52 6.49 -18.21
CA LEU A 7 -20.08 5.13 -17.94
C LEU A 7 -18.97 4.76 -18.94
N PHE A 8 -17.72 4.75 -18.47
CA PHE A 8 -16.59 4.23 -19.24
C PHE A 8 -16.05 3.00 -18.52
N TYR A 9 -16.03 1.84 -19.19
CA TYR A 9 -15.33 0.65 -18.72
C TYR A 9 -14.47 0.09 -19.85
N ALA A 10 -13.17 0.01 -19.64
CA ALA A 10 -12.27 -0.76 -20.48
C ALA A 10 -12.20 -2.19 -19.95
N ASN A 11 -12.82 -3.13 -20.67
CA ASN A 11 -12.76 -4.55 -20.35
C ASN A 11 -11.33 -5.09 -20.55
N CYS A 12 -10.66 -5.37 -19.44
CA CYS A 12 -9.38 -6.08 -19.42
C CYS A 12 -9.63 -7.60 -19.28
N ALA A 13 -10.25 -8.21 -20.29
CA ALA A 13 -10.40 -9.65 -20.36
C ALA A 13 -9.02 -10.29 -20.65
N THR A 14 -8.23 -10.53 -19.61
CA THR A 14 -7.01 -11.34 -19.70
C THR A 14 -7.39 -12.81 -19.56
N THR A 15 -7.16 -13.58 -20.62
CA THR A 15 -7.43 -15.04 -20.72
C THR A 15 -6.48 -15.92 -19.89
N LYS A 16 -5.73 -15.34 -18.94
CA LYS A 16 -4.82 -16.08 -18.07
C LYS A 16 -5.46 -16.28 -16.70
N LYS A 17 -5.29 -17.47 -16.14
CA LYS A 17 -5.70 -17.84 -14.76
C LYS A 17 -5.18 -16.76 -13.80
N LYS A 18 -6.09 -15.93 -13.28
CA LYS A 18 -5.73 -14.81 -12.42
C LYS A 18 -5.24 -15.33 -11.08
N ILE A 19 -4.16 -14.75 -10.60
CA ILE A 19 -3.70 -14.93 -9.23
C ILE A 19 -4.70 -14.18 -8.36
N ASN A 20 -5.28 -14.84 -7.36
CA ASN A 20 -6.09 -14.18 -6.33
C ASN A 20 -5.25 -13.05 -5.72
N GLY A 21 -5.63 -11.79 -5.93
CA GLY A 21 -4.91 -10.62 -5.42
C GLY A 21 -4.40 -9.61 -6.48
N GLU A 22 -4.69 -9.80 -7.76
CA GLU A 22 -4.46 -8.73 -8.77
C GLU A 22 -5.58 -7.68 -8.70
N TRP A 23 -5.19 -6.40 -8.63
CA TRP A 23 -6.07 -5.23 -8.62
C TRP A 23 -5.78 -4.35 -9.83
N TYR A 24 -6.80 -3.74 -10.44
CA TYR A 24 -6.63 -2.84 -11.58
C TYR A 24 -6.94 -1.40 -11.18
N ILE A 25 -5.99 -0.49 -11.38
CA ILE A 25 -6.24 0.95 -11.21
C ILE A 25 -7.07 1.44 -12.39
N ASP A 26 -8.24 1.99 -12.10
CA ASP A 26 -9.25 2.34 -13.09
C ASP A 26 -9.89 3.71 -12.82
N ASN A 27 -9.88 4.57 -13.83
CA ASN A 27 -10.57 5.87 -13.80
C ASN A 27 -12.05 5.76 -14.21
N GLY A 28 -12.48 4.62 -14.75
CA GLY A 28 -13.89 4.35 -15.07
C GLY A 28 -14.74 3.93 -13.87
N CYS A 29 -14.09 3.44 -12.81
CA CYS A 29 -14.75 3.05 -11.57
C CYS A 29 -14.93 4.23 -10.62
N SER A 30 -16.14 4.40 -10.09
CA SER A 30 -16.45 5.38 -9.03
C SER A 30 -16.09 4.90 -7.62
N ASN A 31 -15.94 3.58 -7.43
CA ASN A 31 -15.64 2.97 -6.13
C ASN A 31 -14.57 1.89 -6.23
N HIS A 32 -13.92 1.60 -5.11
CA HIS A 32 -13.10 0.41 -4.94
C HIS A 32 -14.00 -0.83 -4.85
N MET A 33 -13.70 -1.88 -5.61
CA MET A 33 -14.58 -3.05 -5.69
C MET A 33 -13.79 -4.37 -5.79
N THR A 34 -14.27 -5.41 -5.13
CA THR A 34 -13.74 -6.78 -5.23
C THR A 34 -14.84 -7.81 -5.16
N GLY A 35 -14.65 -8.94 -5.86
CA GLY A 35 -15.48 -10.14 -5.69
C GLY A 35 -14.96 -11.12 -4.67
N ASN A 36 -13.85 -10.81 -3.98
CA ASN A 36 -13.22 -11.69 -3.00
C ASN A 36 -13.10 -10.97 -1.65
N VAL A 37 -13.92 -11.41 -0.69
CA VAL A 37 -13.97 -10.82 0.67
C VAL A 37 -12.68 -11.10 1.47
N ASP A 38 -11.96 -12.18 1.16
CA ASP A 38 -10.73 -12.57 1.88
C ASP A 38 -9.58 -11.58 1.66
N LEU A 39 -9.70 -10.70 0.64
CA LEU A 39 -8.76 -9.61 0.39
C LEU A 39 -8.97 -8.40 1.31
N LEU A 40 -10.04 -8.40 2.12
CA LEU A 40 -10.45 -7.26 2.93
C LEU A 40 -10.32 -7.55 4.43
N VAL A 41 -10.00 -6.49 5.19
CA VAL A 41 -10.10 -6.45 6.65
C VAL A 41 -11.23 -5.51 7.08
N ASP A 42 -11.66 -5.62 8.34
CA ASP A 42 -12.70 -4.78 8.94
C ASP A 42 -14.01 -4.75 8.14
N VAL A 43 -14.43 -5.92 7.64
CA VAL A 43 -15.59 -6.05 6.75
C VAL A 43 -16.89 -5.87 7.52
N ARG A 44 -17.75 -4.96 7.04
CA ARG A 44 -19.15 -4.80 7.47
C ARG A 44 -20.10 -5.33 6.41
N THR A 45 -21.09 -6.12 6.80
CA THR A 45 -21.95 -6.89 5.87
C THR A 45 -23.41 -6.39 5.77
N ASN A 46 -23.86 -5.49 6.65
CA ASN A 46 -25.22 -4.93 6.63
C ASN A 46 -25.31 -3.64 5.79
N MET A 47 -24.88 -3.72 4.53
CA MET A 47 -24.88 -2.58 3.62
C MET A 47 -26.16 -2.53 2.79
N ALA A 48 -26.90 -1.43 2.86
CA ALA A 48 -27.97 -1.12 1.90
C ALA A 48 -27.37 -0.31 0.74
N GLY A 49 -26.97 -1.00 -0.34
CA GLY A 49 -26.36 -0.34 -1.50
C GLY A 49 -26.37 -1.21 -2.75
N LYS A 50 -26.44 -0.56 -3.91
CA LYS A 50 -26.32 -1.21 -5.22
C LYS A 50 -25.30 -0.47 -6.07
N VAL A 51 -24.57 -1.23 -6.89
CA VAL A 51 -23.65 -0.71 -7.90
C VAL A 51 -24.24 -0.99 -9.27
N GLN A 52 -24.25 0.01 -10.14
CA GLN A 52 -24.61 -0.17 -11.54
C GLN A 52 -23.38 -0.57 -12.35
N MET A 53 -23.49 -1.71 -13.02
CA MET A 53 -22.46 -2.26 -13.89
C MET A 53 -22.51 -1.62 -15.28
N PRO A 54 -21.45 -1.74 -16.10
CA PRO A 54 -21.38 -1.15 -17.45
C PRO A 54 -22.55 -1.50 -18.38
N ILE A 55 -23.15 -2.67 -18.20
CA ILE A 55 -24.31 -3.15 -18.99
C ILE A 55 -25.66 -2.76 -18.37
N GLY A 56 -25.67 -1.83 -17.40
CA GLY A 56 -26.86 -1.37 -16.70
C GLY A 56 -27.35 -2.27 -15.55
N ALA A 57 -26.80 -3.49 -15.42
CA ALA A 57 -27.17 -4.41 -14.35
C ALA A 57 -26.84 -3.82 -12.97
N LEU A 58 -27.77 -3.96 -12.01
CA LEU A 58 -27.57 -3.54 -10.63
C LEU A 58 -27.14 -4.73 -9.77
N ILE A 59 -26.00 -4.61 -9.09
CA ILE A 59 -25.46 -5.62 -8.18
C ILE A 59 -25.54 -5.11 -6.75
N ASN A 60 -26.01 -5.95 -5.83
CA ASN A 60 -26.05 -5.62 -4.40
C ASN A 60 -24.63 -5.61 -3.80
N VAL A 61 -24.36 -4.60 -2.97
CA VAL A 61 -23.15 -4.55 -2.14
C VAL A 61 -23.35 -5.48 -0.95
N ALA A 62 -22.63 -6.60 -0.93
CA ALA A 62 -22.74 -7.58 0.16
C ALA A 62 -21.88 -7.22 1.38
N GLY A 63 -20.93 -6.31 1.21
CA GLY A 63 -20.17 -5.77 2.32
C GLY A 63 -19.23 -4.65 1.91
N MET A 64 -18.56 -4.07 2.89
CA MET A 64 -17.53 -3.06 2.66
C MET A 64 -16.41 -3.25 3.67
N GLY A 65 -15.16 -3.14 3.24
CA GLY A 65 -13.99 -3.29 4.11
C GLY A 65 -12.84 -2.41 3.68
N SER A 66 -11.65 -2.72 4.19
CA SER A 66 -10.40 -2.07 3.81
C SER A 66 -9.44 -3.07 3.19
N LEU A 67 -8.79 -2.68 2.09
CA LEU A 67 -7.67 -3.42 1.51
C LEU A 67 -6.37 -2.93 2.15
N VAL A 68 -5.56 -3.87 2.64
CA VAL A 68 -4.25 -3.58 3.24
C VAL A 68 -3.17 -3.66 2.17
N ILE A 69 -2.39 -2.59 2.05
CA ILE A 69 -1.23 -2.52 1.15
C ILE A 69 0.01 -2.27 2.00
N ASP A 70 0.88 -3.27 2.08
CA ASP A 70 2.19 -3.12 2.70
C ASP A 70 3.16 -2.47 1.70
N THR A 71 3.58 -1.24 1.99
CA THR A 71 4.61 -0.54 1.22
C THR A 71 5.97 -0.65 1.89
N THR A 72 7.03 -0.30 1.17
CA THR A 72 8.40 -0.27 1.73
C THR A 72 8.55 0.68 2.92
N ARG A 73 7.67 1.68 3.06
CA ARG A 73 7.73 2.67 4.14
C ARG A 73 6.76 2.38 5.28
N ARG A 74 5.52 2.01 4.94
CA ARG A 74 4.45 1.79 5.92
C ARG A 74 3.30 0.97 5.33
N ARG A 75 2.52 0.37 6.22
CA ARG A 75 1.20 -0.17 5.88
C ARG A 75 0.24 0.97 5.52
N LYS A 76 -0.47 0.84 4.40
CA LYS A 76 -1.53 1.74 3.96
C LYS A 76 -2.84 0.95 3.86
N TYR A 77 -3.94 1.62 4.16
CA TYR A 77 -5.29 1.08 4.02
C TYR A 77 -5.98 1.83 2.90
N ILE A 78 -6.45 1.09 1.89
CA ILE A 78 -7.43 1.58 0.94
C ILE A 78 -8.79 1.27 1.56
N ARG A 79 -9.47 2.33 1.99
CA ARG A 79 -10.75 2.23 2.71
C ARG A 79 -11.91 2.14 1.73
N GLU A 80 -13.07 1.75 2.26
CA GLU A 80 -14.34 1.79 1.52
C GLU A 80 -14.36 0.92 0.27
N VAL A 81 -13.75 -0.27 0.39
CA VAL A 81 -13.74 -1.25 -0.69
C VAL A 81 -15.01 -2.08 -0.63
N MET A 82 -15.84 -1.97 -1.67
CA MET A 82 -17.09 -2.71 -1.78
C MET A 82 -16.85 -4.17 -2.15
N TYR A 83 -17.51 -5.06 -1.43
CA TYR A 83 -17.58 -6.47 -1.75
C TYR A 83 -18.83 -6.75 -2.59
N LEU A 84 -18.60 -7.23 -3.81
CA LEU A 84 -19.62 -7.56 -4.81
C LEU A 84 -19.49 -9.05 -5.19
N PRO A 85 -20.25 -9.97 -4.58
CA PRO A 85 -20.18 -11.39 -4.90
C PRO A 85 -20.34 -11.63 -6.41
N GLY A 86 -19.41 -12.39 -6.99
CA GLY A 86 -19.40 -12.70 -8.43
C GLY A 86 -18.73 -11.66 -9.32
N LEU A 87 -18.21 -10.55 -8.77
CA LEU A 87 -17.34 -9.64 -9.52
C LEU A 87 -16.04 -10.35 -9.88
N ARG A 88 -15.72 -10.39 -11.18
CA ARG A 88 -14.55 -11.12 -11.69
C ARG A 88 -13.23 -10.43 -11.43
N GLU A 89 -13.25 -9.11 -11.33
CA GLU A 89 -12.06 -8.25 -11.33
C GLU A 89 -12.05 -7.32 -10.13
N ASN A 90 -10.89 -7.20 -9.49
CA ASN A 90 -10.71 -6.24 -8.40
C ASN A 90 -10.29 -4.90 -8.99
N MET A 91 -10.99 -3.84 -8.59
CA MET A 91 -10.83 -2.51 -9.17
C MET A 91 -10.48 -1.49 -8.09
N LEU A 92 -9.45 -0.69 -8.35
CA LEU A 92 -9.10 0.49 -7.56
C LEU A 92 -9.53 1.75 -8.32
N SER A 93 -10.55 2.44 -7.82
CA SER A 93 -10.99 3.71 -8.37
C SER A 93 -9.94 4.80 -8.17
N VAL A 94 -9.54 5.45 -9.26
CA VAL A 94 -8.67 6.64 -9.24
C VAL A 94 -9.32 7.77 -8.43
N TRP A 95 -10.60 8.01 -8.67
CA TRP A 95 -11.36 9.08 -8.01
C TRP A 95 -11.46 8.85 -6.52
N LYS A 96 -11.68 7.60 -6.10
CA LYS A 96 -11.76 7.28 -4.68
C LYS A 96 -10.39 7.40 -3.98
N MET A 97 -9.31 7.11 -4.69
CA MET A 97 -7.95 7.35 -4.17
C MET A 97 -7.68 8.85 -4.01
N ASP A 98 -8.08 9.68 -4.97
CA ASP A 98 -7.97 11.14 -4.91
C ASP A 98 -8.76 11.72 -3.72
N GLU A 99 -10.00 11.27 -3.54
CA GLU A 99 -10.84 11.65 -2.39
C GLU A 99 -10.16 11.31 -1.04
N HIS A 100 -9.43 10.19 -0.97
CA HIS A 100 -8.66 9.76 0.21
C HIS A 100 -7.23 10.34 0.27
N GLY A 101 -6.96 11.42 -0.48
CA GLY A 101 -5.73 12.21 -0.41
C GLY A 101 -4.52 11.58 -1.12
N CYS A 102 -4.75 10.58 -1.99
CA CYS A 102 -3.70 10.00 -2.81
C CYS A 102 -3.56 10.77 -4.12
N PHE A 103 -2.33 10.96 -4.58
CA PHE A 103 -2.03 11.63 -5.84
C PHE A 103 -1.55 10.61 -6.85
N LEU A 104 -2.19 10.57 -8.02
CA LEU A 104 -1.86 9.62 -9.08
C LEU A 104 -1.20 10.34 -10.24
N MET A 105 -0.08 9.80 -10.71
CA MET A 105 0.65 10.30 -11.87
C MET A 105 0.76 9.19 -12.91
N PHE A 106 0.22 9.46 -14.11
CA PHE A 106 0.27 8.58 -15.26
C PHE A 106 1.22 9.17 -16.30
N GLY A 107 2.12 8.34 -16.83
CA GLY A 107 3.10 8.76 -17.83
C GLY A 107 4.22 7.74 -17.97
N GLU A 108 4.94 7.79 -19.09
CA GLU A 108 6.09 6.90 -19.34
C GLU A 108 5.75 5.40 -19.22
N GLY A 109 4.50 5.02 -19.53
CA GLY A 109 4.03 3.64 -19.38
C GLY A 109 3.90 3.17 -17.92
N MET A 110 3.76 4.10 -16.97
CA MET A 110 3.71 3.85 -15.53
C MET A 110 2.56 4.60 -14.86
N CYS A 111 1.98 3.99 -13.82
CA CYS A 111 1.15 4.65 -12.83
C CYS A 111 1.93 4.71 -11.51
N LYS A 112 2.07 5.91 -10.94
CA LYS A 112 2.71 6.18 -9.65
C LYS A 112 1.66 6.78 -8.71
N VAL A 113 1.53 6.23 -7.51
CA VAL A 113 0.59 6.72 -6.49
C VAL A 113 1.38 7.24 -5.30
N PHE A 114 1.07 8.45 -4.87
CA PHE A 114 1.69 9.13 -3.75
C PHE A 114 0.70 9.41 -2.63
N ASP A 115 1.17 9.42 -1.39
CA ASP A 115 0.35 9.61 -0.19
C ASP A 115 -0.02 11.07 0.11
N SER A 116 0.65 12.01 -0.54
CA SER A 116 0.52 13.44 -0.23
C SER A 116 0.85 14.28 -1.46
N SER A 117 0.34 15.51 -1.48
CA SER A 117 0.57 16.49 -2.55
C SER A 117 2.05 16.83 -2.76
N SER A 118 2.89 16.64 -1.73
CA SER A 118 4.34 16.83 -1.87
C SER A 118 5.02 15.83 -2.81
N MET A 119 4.33 14.76 -3.22
CA MET A 119 4.85 13.67 -4.07
C MET A 119 6.13 12.99 -3.55
N ASN A 120 6.48 13.20 -2.28
CA ASN A 120 7.70 12.66 -1.66
C ASN A 120 7.52 11.25 -1.06
N CYS A 121 6.29 10.73 -1.07
CA CYS A 121 5.93 9.44 -0.50
C CYS A 121 5.24 8.57 -1.55
N LEU A 122 6.04 7.90 -2.39
CA LEU A 122 5.55 6.92 -3.37
C LEU A 122 5.08 5.64 -2.63
N ILE A 123 3.82 5.29 -2.81
CA ILE A 123 3.17 4.11 -2.21
C ILE A 123 3.14 2.95 -3.21
N ILE A 124 2.69 3.23 -4.45
CA ILE A 124 2.49 2.23 -5.49
C ILE A 124 3.19 2.68 -6.76
N LYS A 125 3.86 1.74 -7.44
CA LYS A 125 4.42 1.94 -8.78
C LYS A 125 4.06 0.73 -9.64
N VAL A 126 3.25 0.95 -10.67
CA VAL A 126 2.70 -0.11 -11.51
C VAL A 126 3.01 0.17 -12.97
N PRO A 127 3.68 -0.76 -13.68
CA PRO A 127 3.86 -0.65 -15.12
C PRO A 127 2.56 -0.93 -15.87
N MET A 128 2.35 -0.22 -16.98
CA MET A 128 1.25 -0.46 -17.89
C MET A 128 1.47 -1.79 -18.63
N LYS A 129 0.44 -2.66 -18.68
CA LYS A 129 0.45 -3.84 -19.56
C LYS A 129 0.07 -3.45 -20.99
N LYS A 130 0.32 -4.35 -21.96
CA LYS A 130 0.04 -4.14 -23.40
C LYS A 130 -1.41 -3.75 -23.71
N ASN A 131 -2.34 -4.07 -22.82
CA ASN A 131 -3.76 -3.72 -22.93
C ASN A 131 -4.11 -2.38 -22.25
N MET A 132 -3.11 -1.54 -21.98
CA MET A 132 -3.27 -0.21 -21.37
C MET A 132 -3.85 -0.21 -19.95
N CYS A 133 -3.73 -1.33 -19.24
CA CYS A 133 -4.16 -1.44 -17.85
C CYS A 133 -2.97 -1.34 -16.89
N TYR A 134 -3.25 -0.92 -15.66
CA TYR A 134 -2.28 -0.83 -14.57
C TYR A 134 -2.60 -1.87 -13.47
N PRO A 135 -2.13 -3.12 -13.63
CA PRO A 135 -2.37 -4.18 -12.66
C PRO A 135 -1.38 -4.10 -11.50
N LEU A 136 -1.92 -3.90 -10.30
CA LEU A 136 -1.25 -4.02 -9.03
C LEU A 136 -1.38 -5.46 -8.52
N SER A 137 -0.30 -6.22 -8.57
CA SER A 137 -0.22 -7.53 -7.91
C SER A 137 0.11 -7.34 -6.44
N LEU A 138 -0.87 -7.55 -5.56
CA LEU A 138 -0.61 -7.64 -4.13
C LEU A 138 -0.34 -9.11 -3.84
N LEU A 139 0.92 -9.44 -3.53
CA LEU A 139 1.27 -10.79 -3.08
C LEU A 139 0.53 -11.03 -1.76
N ALA A 140 -0.53 -11.82 -1.81
CA ALA A 140 -1.19 -12.35 -0.63
C ALA A 140 -0.38 -13.52 -0.10
N GLU A 141 0.83 -13.26 0.41
CA GLU A 141 1.62 -14.30 1.05
C GLU A 141 2.16 -13.81 2.40
N ASN A 142 1.58 -14.40 3.45
CA ASN A 142 2.12 -14.65 4.78
C ASN A 142 3.25 -13.71 5.22
N GLN A 143 2.92 -12.72 6.04
CA GLN A 143 3.81 -12.00 6.96
C GLN A 143 5.31 -12.24 6.74
N LEU A 144 5.86 -11.82 5.60
CA LEU A 144 7.29 -11.57 5.52
C LEU A 144 7.45 -10.22 6.18
N VAL A 145 7.60 -10.25 7.50
CA VAL A 145 8.07 -9.12 8.29
C VAL A 145 9.39 -8.70 7.65
N MET A 146 9.31 -7.72 6.75
CA MET A 146 10.48 -6.97 6.30
C MET A 146 10.97 -6.24 7.53
N LYS A 147 11.85 -6.92 8.27
CA LYS A 147 12.59 -6.32 9.38
C LYS A 147 13.26 -5.10 8.78
N ALA A 148 12.87 -3.91 9.21
CA ALA A 148 13.58 -2.70 8.84
C ALA A 148 15.05 -2.96 9.20
N SER A 149 15.91 -3.10 8.19
CA SER A 149 17.35 -3.12 8.42
C SER A 149 17.73 -1.69 8.74
N ILE A 150 17.43 -1.25 9.97
CA ILE A 150 18.12 -0.10 10.52
C ILE A 150 19.54 -0.62 10.71
N THR A 151 20.42 -0.26 9.78
CA THR A 151 21.86 -0.36 9.97
C THR A 151 22.19 0.58 11.14
N HIS A 152 22.06 0.06 12.35
CA HIS A 152 22.41 0.77 13.57
C HIS A 152 23.93 0.94 13.56
N CYS A 153 24.43 2.07 13.08
CA CYS A 153 25.83 2.40 13.20
C CYS A 153 26.14 2.82 14.65
N THR A 154 27.40 2.68 15.06
CA THR A 154 27.88 3.03 16.41
C THR A 154 27.51 4.46 16.82
N TRP A 155 27.38 5.38 15.85
CA TRP A 155 26.93 6.76 16.05
C TRP A 155 25.50 6.90 16.59
N THR A 156 24.58 6.02 16.18
CA THR A 156 23.20 6.03 16.68
C THR A 156 23.15 5.69 18.16
N TRP A 157 23.95 4.71 18.60
CA TRP A 157 24.03 4.31 20.00
C TRP A 157 24.78 5.33 20.87
N HIS A 158 25.83 5.95 20.33
CA HIS A 158 26.51 7.11 20.94
C HIS A 158 25.51 8.20 21.31
N LYS A 159 24.65 8.62 20.37
CA LYS A 159 23.63 9.66 20.64
C LYS A 159 22.55 9.22 21.63
N ARG A 160 22.02 8.00 21.49
CA ARG A 160 20.96 7.48 22.37
C ARG A 160 21.40 7.37 23.84
N LEU A 161 22.68 7.10 24.08
CA LEU A 161 23.26 7.01 25.42
C LEU A 161 23.85 8.36 25.89
N GLY A 162 23.36 9.49 25.35
CA GLY A 162 23.77 10.81 25.81
C GLY A 162 25.19 11.21 25.39
N HIS A 163 25.55 10.90 24.14
CA HIS A 163 26.89 11.15 23.59
C HIS A 163 28.02 10.40 24.32
N LEU A 164 27.72 9.20 24.82
CA LEU A 164 28.69 8.35 25.49
C LEU A 164 29.91 8.08 24.59
N TYR A 165 31.12 8.21 25.15
CA TYR A 165 32.35 7.99 24.41
C TYR A 165 32.41 6.61 23.75
N PHE A 166 32.93 6.52 22.52
CA PHE A 166 32.91 5.27 21.71
C PHE A 166 33.59 4.08 22.40
N ARG A 167 34.67 4.31 23.17
CA ARG A 167 35.27 3.22 23.96
C ARG A 167 34.37 2.77 25.11
N GLY A 168 33.60 3.68 25.70
CA GLY A 168 32.60 3.36 26.71
C GLY A 168 31.48 2.47 26.13
N LEU A 169 31.00 2.78 24.92
CA LEU A 169 30.07 1.92 24.21
C LEU A 169 30.63 0.52 23.94
N LYS A 170 31.90 0.44 23.53
CA LYS A 170 32.60 -0.83 23.33
C LYS A 170 32.67 -1.64 24.63
N GLN A 171 32.99 -0.99 25.75
CA GLN A 171 33.02 -1.64 27.07
C GLN A 171 31.65 -2.14 27.52
N LEU A 172 30.58 -1.35 27.32
CA LEU A 172 29.22 -1.77 27.68
C LEU A 172 28.82 -3.04 26.94
N ARG A 173 29.20 -3.17 25.66
CA ARG A 173 28.98 -4.37 24.87
C ARG A 173 29.87 -5.52 25.32
N ASP A 174 31.18 -5.30 25.41
CA ASP A 174 32.17 -6.35 25.67
C ASP A 174 31.99 -6.96 27.08
N LYS A 175 31.42 -6.21 28.01
CA LYS A 175 31.08 -6.66 29.37
C LYS A 175 29.60 -7.04 29.54
N ASP A 176 28.83 -7.08 28.45
CA ASP A 176 27.39 -7.39 28.44
C ASP A 176 26.57 -6.60 29.49
N MET A 177 26.89 -5.32 29.66
CA MET A 177 26.27 -4.45 30.67
C MET A 177 24.94 -3.86 30.21
N VAL A 178 24.58 -4.02 28.92
CA VAL A 178 23.36 -3.50 28.32
C VAL A 178 22.77 -4.53 27.35
N HIS A 179 21.58 -5.03 27.67
CA HIS A 179 20.87 -5.93 26.77
C HIS A 179 20.42 -5.25 25.48
N GLY A 180 20.58 -5.96 24.35
CA GLY A 180 20.12 -5.51 23.03
C GLY A 180 21.09 -4.59 22.27
N LEU A 181 22.32 -4.40 22.77
CA LEU A 181 23.35 -3.64 22.08
C LEU A 181 23.98 -4.47 20.93
N PRO A 182 23.91 -4.03 19.65
CA PRO A 182 24.42 -4.79 18.51
C PRO A 182 25.96 -4.74 18.44
N GLN A 183 26.56 -5.54 17.54
CA GLN A 183 28.00 -5.43 17.27
C GLN A 183 28.36 -4.06 16.70
N LEU A 184 29.04 -3.25 17.53
CA LEU A 184 29.56 -1.94 17.17
C LEU A 184 30.90 -2.03 16.44
N VAL A 185 31.02 -1.30 15.34
CA VAL A 185 32.30 -1.10 14.62
C VAL A 185 33.06 0.03 15.30
N GLU A 186 34.39 -0.08 15.38
CA GLU A 186 35.23 1.00 15.89
C GLU A 186 35.10 2.24 15.00
N GLN A 187 34.89 3.39 15.66
CA GLN A 187 34.68 4.67 15.01
C GLN A 187 35.57 5.69 15.70
N SER A 188 36.32 6.46 14.91
CA SER A 188 37.12 7.60 15.35
C SER A 188 36.52 8.88 14.75
N GLY A 189 35.98 9.75 15.60
CA GLY A 189 35.42 11.02 15.16
C GLY A 189 34.89 11.85 16.32
N VAL A 190 34.92 13.18 16.17
CA VAL A 190 34.35 14.11 17.15
C VAL A 190 32.86 14.29 16.83
N CYS A 191 31.99 13.95 17.77
CA CYS A 191 30.58 14.31 17.65
C CYS A 191 30.43 15.81 17.92
N LYS A 192 29.79 16.54 17.00
CA LYS A 192 29.32 17.90 17.29
C LYS A 192 28.20 17.75 18.32
N GLY A 193 28.48 18.09 19.57
CA GLY A 193 27.45 18.22 20.61
C GLY A 193 26.47 19.34 20.25
N PHE A 194 25.28 19.30 20.83
CA PHE A 194 24.40 20.45 20.86
C PHE A 194 24.92 21.49 21.85
#